data_AF-A0A117LKF5-F1
#
_entry.id   AF-A0A117LKF5-F1
#
_cell.length_a   1.000
_cell.length_b   1.000
_cell.length_c   1.000
_cell.angle_alpha   90.00
_cell.angle_beta   90.00
_cell.angle_gamma   90.00
#
_symmetry.space_group_name_H-M   'P 1'
#
loop_
_entity.id
_entity.type
_entity.pdbx_description
1 polymer ?
#
loop_
_entity_poly.entity_id
_entity_poly.type
_entity_poly.pdbx_seq_one_letter_code
_entity_poly.pdbx_strand_id
1 'polypeptide(L)'
;MVCFLALVLESALQRKIKEKGLDLEYTYLLRDLAQLKAVELNIDEEKYLCRTELVGNTYEAFKVLDIRPPMQIAPLGRKAKLKDDNLTLF
;
A
#
# COMPACT_ATOMS: atom_id res chain seq x y z
N MET A 1 8.99 -14.86 16.20
CA MET A 1 10.09 -13.88 16.06
C MET A 1 9.51 -12.58 15.53
N VAL A 2 9.68 -11.47 16.24
CA VAL A 2 9.20 -10.16 15.78
C VAL A 2 10.34 -9.49 15.01
N CYS A 3 10.11 -8.99 13.79
CA CYS A 3 11.17 -8.34 13.04
C CYS A 3 11.43 -6.94 13.62
N PHE A 4 12.70 -6.57 13.80
CA PHE A 4 13.09 -5.27 14.35
C PHE A 4 12.48 -4.11 13.54
N LEU A 5 12.39 -4.28 12.22
CA LEU A 5 11.76 -3.30 11.33
C LEU A 5 10.29 -3.06 11.67
N ALA A 6 9.52 -4.10 12.02
CA ALA A 6 8.11 -3.95 12.37
C ALA A 6 7.95 -3.10 13.64
N LEU A 7 8.77 -3.35 14.66
CA LEU A 7 8.76 -2.55 15.89
C LEU A 7 9.14 -1.08 15.64
N VAL A 8 10.12 -0.84 14.77
CA VAL A 8 10.52 0.52 14.38
C VAL A 8 9.38 1.23 13.64
N LEU A 9 8.71 0.55 12.71
CA LEU A 9 7.58 1.11 11.96
C LEU A 9 6.38 1.38 12.86
N GLU A 10 6.06 0.47 13.78
CA GLU A 10 5.02 0.65 14.79
C GLU A 10 5.28 1.89 15.64
N SER A 11 6.49 1.99 16.21
CA SER A 11 6.89 3.14 17.02
C SER A 11 6.84 4.47 16.25
N ALA A 12 7.31 4.47 14.99
CA ALA A 12 7.27 5.65 14.14
C ALA A 12 5.84 6.10 13.82
N LEU A 13 4.94 5.16 13.52
CA LEU A 13 3.53 5.45 13.25
C LEU A 13 2.82 6.00 14.48
N GLN A 14 3.00 5.37 15.64
CA GLN A 14 2.41 5.83 16.91
C GLN A 14 2.88 7.24 17.27
N ARG A 15 4.17 7.56 17.07
CA ARG A 15 4.71 8.91 17.32
C ARG A 15 4.04 9.95 16.42
N LYS A 16 3.94 9.70 15.12
CA LYS A 16 3.31 10.63 14.18
C LYS A 16 1.82 10.88 14.48
N ILE A 17 1.08 9.85 14.88
CA ILE A 17 -0.33 9.97 15.28
C ILE A 17 -0.47 10.90 16.49
N LYS A 18 0.38 10.70 17.52
CA LYS A 18 0.40 11.55 18.72
C LYS A 18 0.78 13.00 18.41
N GLU A 19 1.79 13.22 17.56
CA GLU A 19 2.23 14.57 17.16
C GLU A 19 1.13 15.38 16.45
N LYS A 20 0.24 14.70 15.72
CA LYS A 20 -0.89 15.33 15.02
C LYS A 20 -2.17 15.40 15.86
N GLY A 21 -2.14 14.95 17.12
CA GLY A 21 -3.26 15.04 18.05
C GLY A 21 -4.46 14.17 17.70
N LEU A 22 -4.27 13.09 16.92
CA LEU A 22 -5.34 12.12 16.67
C LEU A 22 -5.44 11.14 17.84
N ASP A 23 -6.59 11.14 18.51
CA ASP A 23 -6.92 10.16 19.55
C ASP A 23 -7.46 8.88 18.90
N LEU A 24 -6.56 8.13 18.25
CA LEU A 24 -6.86 6.87 17.60
C LEU A 24 -6.16 5.73 18.33
N GLU A 25 -6.93 4.69 18.66
CA GLU A 25 -6.33 3.47 19.18
C GLU A 25 -5.56 2.76 18.06
N TYR A 26 -4.29 2.47 18.33
CA TYR A 26 -3.37 1.85 17.38
C TYR A 26 -3.89 0.50 16.84
N THR A 27 -4.51 -0.33 17.69
CA THR A 27 -5.03 -1.65 17.32
C THR A 27 -6.15 -1.54 16.28
N TYR A 28 -7.09 -0.62 16.48
CA TYR A 28 -8.18 -0.38 15.55
C TYR A 28 -7.66 0.19 14.24
N LEU A 29 -6.70 1.12 14.30
CA LEU A 29 -6.09 1.65 13.10
C LEU A 29 -5.36 0.58 12.28
N LEU A 30 -4.61 -0.31 12.93
CA LEU A 30 -3.98 -1.44 12.24
C LEU A 30 -5.02 -2.38 11.60
N ARG A 31 -6.15 -2.63 12.27
CA ARG A 31 -7.24 -3.42 11.71
C ARG A 31 -7.84 -2.74 10.47
N ASP A 32 -8.03 -1.44 10.49
CA ASP A 32 -8.54 -0.65 9.36
C ASP A 32 -7.55 -0.69 8.18
N LEU A 33 -6.26 -0.44 8.45
CA LEU A 33 -5.20 -0.53 7.45
C LEU A 33 -5.05 -1.94 6.88
N ALA A 34 -5.26 -2.98 7.68
CA ALA A 34 -5.19 -4.36 7.22
C ALA A 34 -6.30 -4.72 6.21
N GLN A 35 -7.43 -4.00 6.22
CA GLN A 35 -8.52 -4.15 5.24
C GLN A 35 -8.19 -3.51 3.89
N LEU A 36 -7.24 -2.56 3.85
CA LEU A 36 -6.78 -1.98 2.59
C LEU A 36 -5.96 -3.02 1.81
N LYS A 37 -6.51 -3.49 0.69
CA LYS A 37 -5.87 -4.47 -0.20
C LYS A 37 -5.66 -3.91 -1.58
N ALA A 38 -4.60 -4.36 -2.24
CA ALA A 38 -4.42 -4.22 -3.68
C ALA A 38 -4.98 -5.47 -4.39
N VAL A 39 -5.82 -5.26 -5.39
CA VAL A 39 -6.53 -6.29 -6.16
C VAL A 39 -6.19 -6.10 -7.62
N GLU A 40 -5.69 -7.15 -8.27
CA GLU A 40 -5.49 -7.14 -9.72
C GLU A 40 -6.83 -7.44 -10.40
N LEU A 41 -7.28 -6.53 -11.28
CA LEU A 41 -8.44 -6.73 -12.13
C LEU A 41 -7.98 -6.88 -13.58
N ASN A 42 -8.54 -7.86 -14.28
CA ASN A 42 -8.33 -8.07 -15.71
C ASN A 42 -9.64 -7.74 -16.42
N ILE A 43 -9.62 -6.73 -17.28
CA ILE A 43 -10.75 -6.35 -18.13
C ILE A 43 -10.25 -6.45 -19.57
N ASP A 44 -10.80 -7.38 -20.33
CA ASP A 44 -10.33 -7.76 -21.66
C ASP A 44 -8.82 -8.10 -21.68
N GLU A 45 -8.02 -7.30 -22.40
CA GLU A 45 -6.57 -7.46 -22.49
C GLU A 45 -5.78 -6.57 -21.52
N GLU A 46 -6.47 -5.72 -20.77
CA GLU A 46 -5.87 -4.72 -19.89
C GLU A 46 -5.90 -5.18 -18.43
N LYS A 47 -4.78 -4.92 -17.75
CA LYS A 47 -4.62 -5.22 -16.34
C LYS A 47 -4.66 -3.94 -15.54
N TYR A 48 -5.35 -3.99 -14.41
CA TYR A 48 -5.49 -2.89 -13.49
C TYR A 48 -5.10 -3.33 -12.09
N LEU A 49 -4.43 -2.45 -11.36
CA LEU A 49 -4.25 -2.58 -9.93
C LEU A 49 -5.24 -1.65 -9.24
N CYS A 50 -6.19 -2.24 -8.55
CA CYS A 50 -7.22 -1.53 -7.80
C CYS A 50 -6.93 -1.62 -6.31
N ARG A 51 -7.27 -0.58 -5.55
CA ARG A 51 -7.28 -0.64 -4.10
C ARG A 51 -8.71 -0.78 -3.60
N THR A 52 -8.92 -1.49 -2.50
CA THR A 52 -10.22 -1.51 -1.81
C THR A 52 -10.52 -0.15 -1.18
N GLU A 53 -11.80 0.11 -0.87
CA GLU A 53 -12.19 1.36 -0.20
C GLU A 53 -11.43 1.60 1.10
N LEU A 54 -11.18 2.87 1.41
CA LEU A 54 -10.58 3.25 2.69
C LEU A 54 -11.66 3.13 3.77
N VAL A 55 -11.48 2.18 4.69
CA VAL A 55 -12.42 1.92 5.78
C VAL A 55 -11.90 2.53 7.09
N GLY A 56 -12.83 2.98 7.93
CA GLY A 56 -12.52 3.49 9.27
C GLY A 56 -11.55 4.66 9.21
N ASN A 57 -10.48 4.59 10.00
CA ASN A 57 -9.49 5.66 10.14
C ASN A 57 -8.31 5.57 9.16
N THR A 58 -8.45 4.77 8.10
CA THR A 58 -7.38 4.55 7.12
C THR A 58 -6.98 5.85 6.42
N TYR A 59 -7.94 6.70 6.09
CA TYR A 59 -7.68 7.98 5.42
C TYR A 59 -6.90 8.95 6.32
N GLU A 60 -7.26 9.01 7.59
CA GLU A 60 -6.65 9.81 8.64
C GLU A 60 -5.21 9.39 8.87
N ALA A 61 -4.90 8.09 8.79
CA ALA A 61 -3.52 7.63 8.87
C ALA A 61 -2.66 8.13 7.70
N PHE A 62 -3.16 8.06 6.46
CA PHE A 62 -2.45 8.65 5.32
C PHE A 62 -2.26 10.16 5.49
N LYS A 63 -3.28 10.87 5.98
CA LYS A 63 -3.23 12.31 6.26
C LYS A 63 -2.19 12.66 7.32
N VAL A 64 -2.11 11.92 8.42
CA VAL A 64 -1.12 12.12 9.49
C VAL A 64 0.30 11.87 8.99
N LEU A 65 0.45 10.86 8.15
CA LEU A 65 1.74 10.53 7.54
C LEU A 65 2.15 11.54 6.46
N ASP A 66 1.25 12.44 6.06
CA ASP A 66 1.40 13.40 4.96
C ASP A 66 1.68 12.68 3.61
N ILE A 67 1.05 11.52 3.44
CA ILE A 67 1.19 10.67 2.26
C ILE A 67 -0.15 10.68 1.52
N ARG A 68 -0.11 10.87 0.20
CA ARG A 68 -1.29 10.70 -0.64
C ARG A 68 -1.68 9.21 -0.66
N PRO A 69 -2.93 8.86 -0.32
CA PRO A 69 -3.41 7.49 -0.48
C PRO A 69 -3.22 7.01 -1.94
N PRO A 70 -2.89 5.73 -2.19
CA PRO A 70 -2.73 5.20 -3.54
C PRO A 70 -3.97 5.45 -4.40
N MET A 71 -3.81 5.55 -5.72
CA MET A 71 -4.95 5.68 -6.64
C MET A 71 -5.88 4.47 -6.51
N GLN A 72 -7.19 4.71 -6.62
CA GLN A 72 -8.17 3.64 -6.50
C GLN A 72 -8.07 2.63 -7.64
N ILE A 73 -7.74 3.11 -8.83
CA ILE A 73 -7.51 2.31 -10.04
C ILE A 73 -6.23 2.83 -10.69
N ALA A 74 -5.29 1.93 -10.97
CA ALA A 74 -4.07 2.25 -11.70
C ALA A 74 -3.87 1.20 -12.81
N PRO A 75 -3.59 1.58 -14.07
CA PRO A 75 -3.29 0.62 -15.12
C PRO A 75 -1.99 -0.11 -14.78
N LEU A 76 -2.04 -1.43 -14.74
CA LEU A 76 -0.89 -2.29 -14.58
C LEU A 76 -0.34 -2.54 -15.99
N GLY A 77 0.39 -1.57 -16.53
CA GLY A 77 0.93 -1.63 -17.89
C GLY A 77 1.63 -2.98 -18.14
N ARG A 78 1.41 -3.57 -19.32
CA ARG A 78 2.09 -4.80 -19.73
C ARG A 78 3.58 -4.61 -19.46
N LYS A 79 4.13 -5.38 -18.52
CA LYS A 79 5.57 -5.63 -18.49
C LYS A 79 5.90 -6.12 -19.89
N ALA A 80 6.59 -5.31 -20.68
CA ALA A 80 7.16 -5.77 -21.93
C ALA A 80 7.91 -7.06 -21.58
N LYS A 81 7.56 -8.18 -22.24
CA LYS A 81 8.41 -9.36 -22.20
C LYS A 81 9.82 -8.86 -22.51
N LEU A 82 10.73 -8.98 -21.54
CA LEU A 82 12.15 -8.98 -21.84
C LEU A 82 12.30 -10.10 -22.87
N LYS A 83 12.53 -9.70 -24.12
CA LYS A 83 12.81 -10.60 -25.22
C LYS A 83 14.25 -11.06 -25.04
N ASP A 84 14.43 -12.17 -24.32
CA ASP A 84 15.68 -12.95 -24.34
C ASP A 84 15.80 -13.65 -25.70
N ASP A 85 15.88 -12.87 -26.79
CA ASP A 85 16.30 -13.35 -28.10
C ASP A 85 17.55 -12.54 -28.49
N ASN A 86 18.72 -13.02 -28.07
CA ASN A 86 19.96 -13.08 -28.85
C ASN A 86 21.19 -13.20 -27.92
N LEU A 87 21.46 -14.41 -27.45
CA LEU A 87 22.85 -14.84 -27.20
C LEU A 87 23.15 -16.10 -28.01
N THR A 88 23.03 -15.96 -29.33
CA THR A 88 23.77 -16.77 -30.29
C THR A 88 24.42 -15.81 -31.26
N LEU A 89 25.75 -15.69 -31.18
CA LEU A 89 26.71 -16.00 -32.24
C LEU A 89 28.04 -15.34 -31.86
N PHE A 90 29.05 -16.22 -31.73
CA PHE A 90 30.50 -16.04 -31.93
C PHE A 90 31.08 -14.61 -31.95
#